data_AF-A0A7J7KH50-F1
#
_entry.id   AF-A0A7J7KH50-F1
#
_cell.length_a   1.000
_cell.length_b   1.000
_cell.length_c   1.000
_cell.angle_alpha   90.00
_cell.angle_beta   90.00
_cell.angle_gamma   90.00
#
_symmetry.space_group_name_H-M   'P 1'
#
loop_
_entity.id
_entity.type
_entity.pdbx_description
1 polymer ?
#
loop_
_entity_poly.entity_id
_entity_poly.type
_entity_poly.pdbx_seq_one_letter_code
_entity_poly.pdbx_strand_id
1 'polypeptide(L)'
;MVLLKLQVAVFVLATVDALTCDWTSGAGKLDPYITPGSIRTLSVTSEDECRAQCMQQTSFICASINYRTDDRTCQLLAENTQTATISSSDSQWRYSVRPDCAGIWQPWTATEGYYLNSEYRSTTR
;
A
#
# COMPACT_ATOMS: atom_id res chain seq x y z
N MET A 1 16.79 -44.86 -24.16
CA MET A 1 16.23 -43.54 -24.52
C MET A 1 14.98 -43.33 -23.67
N VAL A 2 15.13 -42.97 -22.40
CA VAL A 2 15.42 -41.62 -21.85
C VAL A 2 14.22 -40.68 -22.01
N LEU A 3 13.54 -40.48 -20.86
CA LEU A 3 12.82 -39.29 -20.38
C LEU A 3 11.63 -38.74 -21.19
N LEU A 4 10.41 -38.90 -20.65
CA LEU A 4 9.55 -37.75 -20.28
C LEU A 4 8.37 -38.16 -19.36
N LYS A 5 8.65 -38.83 -18.24
CA LYS A 5 7.74 -38.82 -17.08
C LYS A 5 8.08 -37.59 -16.25
N LEU A 6 7.51 -36.40 -16.53
CA LEU A 6 7.33 -35.28 -15.57
C LEU A 6 6.85 -34.00 -16.29
N GLN A 7 5.59 -33.90 -16.71
CA GLN A 7 5.06 -32.58 -17.13
C GLN A 7 3.65 -32.24 -16.63
N VAL A 8 2.96 -33.15 -15.94
CA VAL A 8 1.58 -32.86 -15.47
C VAL A 8 1.55 -32.41 -13.99
N ALA A 9 2.66 -32.53 -13.26
CA ALA A 9 2.75 -32.15 -11.84
C ALA A 9 3.27 -30.72 -11.58
N VAL A 10 3.41 -29.89 -12.62
CA VAL A 10 3.94 -28.51 -12.48
C VAL A 10 2.82 -27.46 -12.38
N PHE A 11 1.58 -27.80 -12.75
CA PHE A 11 0.49 -26.80 -12.82
C PHE A 11 -0.39 -26.68 -11.57
N VAL A 12 -0.27 -27.57 -10.58
CA VAL A 12 -1.16 -27.56 -9.39
C VAL A 12 -0.41 -27.19 -8.09
N LEU A 13 0.83 -26.68 -8.21
CA LEU A 13 1.64 -26.23 -7.07
C LEU A 13 2.09 -24.77 -7.21
N ALA A 14 1.34 -23.95 -7.94
CA ALA A 14 1.41 -22.50 -7.77
C ALA A 14 0.55 -22.14 -6.56
N THR A 15 1.20 -22.11 -5.40
CA THR A 15 0.91 -21.28 -4.23
C THR A 15 -0.55 -21.27 -3.76
N VAL A 16 -0.80 -21.88 -2.59
CA VAL A 16 -1.72 -21.27 -1.62
C VAL A 16 -1.54 -19.76 -1.70
N ASP A 17 -2.58 -19.03 -2.10
CA ASP A 17 -2.53 -17.59 -2.30
C ASP A 17 -1.87 -16.96 -1.09
N ALA A 18 -0.59 -16.60 -1.23
CA ALA A 18 -0.01 -15.64 -0.32
C ALA A 18 -0.85 -14.41 -0.57
N LEU A 19 -1.70 -14.07 0.41
CA LEU A 19 -2.29 -12.75 0.59
C LEU A 19 -1.26 -11.74 0.11
N THR A 20 -1.46 -11.23 -1.12
CA THR A 20 -0.40 -10.58 -1.88
C THR A 20 0.01 -9.33 -1.13
N CYS A 21 1.20 -9.37 -0.54
CA CYS A 21 1.84 -8.27 0.17
C CYS A 21 2.33 -7.19 -0.79
N ASP A 22 1.51 -6.86 -1.77
CA ASP A 22 1.81 -5.96 -2.86
C ASP A 22 1.05 -4.65 -2.70
N TRP A 23 1.73 -3.58 -3.10
CA TRP A 23 1.13 -2.26 -3.15
C TRP A 23 -0.05 -2.25 -4.12
N THR A 24 -1.18 -1.70 -3.65
CA THR A 24 -2.33 -1.46 -4.52
C THR A 24 -2.28 -0.03 -5.05
N SER A 25 -2.21 0.13 -6.37
CA SER A 25 -2.06 1.44 -7.00
C SER A 25 -3.29 1.85 -7.80
N GLY A 26 -3.54 3.16 -7.90
CA GLY A 26 -4.60 3.73 -8.73
C GLY A 26 -4.24 5.09 -9.32
N ALA A 27 -5.05 5.53 -10.27
CA ALA A 27 -4.92 6.86 -10.87
C ALA A 27 -5.49 7.95 -9.95
N GLY A 28 -4.90 9.15 -10.03
CA GLY A 28 -5.27 10.29 -9.20
C GLY A 28 -4.47 10.36 -7.91
N LYS A 29 -4.97 11.17 -6.99
CA LYS A 29 -4.29 11.58 -5.77
C LYS A 29 -5.21 11.37 -4.56
N LEU A 30 -4.70 10.75 -3.50
CA LEU A 30 -5.40 10.73 -2.22
C LEU A 30 -5.34 12.13 -1.59
N ASP A 31 -6.50 12.70 -1.29
CA ASP A 31 -6.66 13.96 -0.55
C ASP A 31 -6.94 13.62 0.93
N PRO A 32 -5.92 13.70 1.81
CA PRO A 32 -6.08 13.34 3.21
C PRO A 32 -6.92 14.39 3.95
N TYR A 33 -7.64 13.96 4.97
CA TYR A 33 -8.22 14.90 5.92
C TYR A 33 -7.06 15.59 6.65
N ILE A 34 -6.81 16.86 6.34
CA ILE A 34 -5.61 17.60 6.76
C ILE A 34 -5.48 17.58 8.29
N THR A 35 -4.71 16.62 8.77
CA THR A 35 -4.32 16.51 10.17
C THR A 35 -2.84 16.92 10.21
N PRO A 36 -2.46 17.95 10.98
CA PRO A 36 -1.06 18.37 11.04
C PRO A 36 -0.15 17.19 11.38
N GLY A 37 0.84 16.92 10.53
CA GLY A 37 1.78 15.81 10.71
C GLY A 37 1.36 14.46 10.10
N SER A 38 0.19 14.34 9.47
CA SER A 38 -0.22 13.12 8.75
C SER A 38 0.30 13.02 7.31
N ILE A 39 0.99 14.07 6.83
CA ILE A 39 1.56 14.13 5.49
C ILE A 39 3.03 14.58 5.51
N ARG A 40 3.86 13.93 4.69
CA ARG A 40 5.23 14.38 4.40
C ARG A 40 5.47 14.42 2.90
N THR A 41 5.93 15.56 2.39
CA THR A 41 6.27 15.72 0.97
C THR A 41 7.79 15.69 0.79
N LEU A 42 8.26 14.97 -0.23
CA LEU A 42 9.67 14.86 -0.61
C LEU A 42 9.80 14.72 -2.13
N SER A 43 11.02 14.88 -2.64
CA SER A 43 11.37 14.63 -4.05
C SER A 43 12.16 13.33 -4.16
N VAL A 44 11.74 12.42 -5.03
CA VAL A 44 12.33 11.07 -5.19
C VAL A 44 12.51 10.70 -6.65
N THR A 45 13.40 9.78 -6.97
CA THR A 45 13.69 9.41 -8.36
C THR A 45 12.62 8.52 -9.00
N SER A 46 11.87 7.76 -8.20
CA SER A 46 10.86 6.81 -8.67
C SER A 46 9.74 6.58 -7.66
N GLU A 47 8.63 5.99 -8.12
CA GLU A 47 7.52 5.58 -7.25
C GLU A 47 7.98 4.53 -6.21
N ASP A 48 8.86 3.60 -6.60
CA ASP A 48 9.39 2.58 -5.69
C ASP A 48 10.25 3.19 -4.57
N GLU A 49 11.01 4.25 -4.88
CA GLU A 49 11.71 5.00 -3.85
C GLU A 49 10.72 5.69 -2.90
N CYS A 50 9.62 6.23 -3.40
CA CYS A 50 8.54 6.78 -2.57
C CYS A 50 7.97 5.72 -1.61
N ARG A 51 7.72 4.50 -2.12
CA ARG A 51 7.27 3.35 -1.30
C ARG A 51 8.29 3.00 -0.23
N ALA A 52 9.58 2.95 -0.58
CA ALA A 52 10.66 2.68 0.37
C ALA A 52 10.75 3.75 1.47
N GLN A 53 10.55 5.03 1.13
CA GLN A 53 10.52 6.14 2.08
C GLN A 53 9.30 6.07 3.00
N CYS A 54 8.15 5.62 2.50
CA CYS A 54 6.97 5.33 3.32
C CYS A 54 7.27 4.26 4.38
N MET A 55 7.97 3.19 4.00
CA MET A 55 8.37 2.11 4.92
C MET A 55 9.38 2.54 5.98
N GLN A 56 10.18 3.56 5.69
CA GLN A 56 11.19 4.12 6.61
C GLN A 56 10.66 5.30 7.44
N GLN A 57 9.43 5.74 7.21
CA GLN A 57 8.84 6.84 7.97
C GLN A 57 8.60 6.43 9.42
N THR A 58 9.05 7.27 10.35
CA THR A 58 8.94 7.01 11.80
C THR A 58 8.10 8.05 12.53
N SER A 59 7.88 9.24 11.95
CA SER A 59 7.07 10.29 12.58
C SER A 59 5.57 9.96 12.60
N PHE A 60 5.12 9.10 11.69
CA PHE A 60 3.76 8.57 11.62
C PHE A 60 3.77 7.25 10.87
N ILE A 61 2.69 6.49 10.99
CA ILE A 61 2.50 5.25 10.24
C ILE A 61 2.03 5.62 8.83
N CYS A 62 2.92 5.51 7.85
CA CYS A 62 2.58 5.77 6.46
C CYS A 62 1.73 4.61 5.88
N ALA A 63 0.48 4.89 5.54
CA ALA A 63 -0.48 3.92 5.00
C ALA A 63 -0.61 4.01 3.48
N SER A 64 -0.27 5.15 2.87
CA SER A 64 -0.25 5.29 1.41
C SER A 64 0.74 6.35 0.95
N ILE A 65 0.96 6.40 -0.36
CA ILE A 65 1.73 7.43 -1.04
C ILE A 65 0.95 8.05 -2.18
N ASN A 66 1.25 9.30 -2.50
CA ASN A 66 0.95 9.94 -3.78
C ASN A 66 2.25 10.23 -4.51
N TYR A 67 2.37 9.81 -5.76
CA TYR A 67 3.52 10.08 -6.61
C TYR A 67 3.10 10.78 -7.89
N ARG A 68 3.78 11.87 -8.23
CA ARG A 68 3.66 12.56 -9.51
C ARG A 68 4.93 12.40 -10.31
N THR A 69 4.76 11.89 -11.53
CA THR A 69 5.88 11.49 -12.40
C THR A 69 6.63 12.69 -12.99
N ASP A 70 5.92 13.74 -13.37
CA ASP A 70 6.48 14.92 -14.05
C ASP A 70 7.55 15.65 -13.24
N ASP A 71 7.28 15.88 -11.95
CA ASP A 71 8.15 16.67 -11.07
C ASP A 71 8.75 15.84 -9.93
N ARG A 72 8.55 14.52 -9.97
CA ARG A 72 9.12 13.59 -9.00
C ARG A 72 8.66 13.85 -7.56
N THR A 73 7.51 14.49 -7.40
CA THR A 73 6.93 14.77 -6.08
C THR A 73 6.33 13.50 -5.49
N CYS A 74 6.73 13.19 -4.27
CA CYS A 74 6.23 12.09 -3.45
C CYS A 74 5.61 12.65 -2.18
N GLN A 75 4.39 12.23 -1.87
CA GLN A 75 3.74 12.52 -0.59
C GLN A 75 3.50 11.21 0.13
N LEU A 76 3.97 11.11 1.36
CA LEU A 76 3.70 10.03 2.29
C LEU A 76 2.49 10.42 3.13
N LEU A 77 1.51 9.54 3.26
CA LEU A 77 0.24 9.81 3.94
C LEU A 77 -0.02 8.77 5.03
N ALA A 78 -0.59 9.20 6.15
CA ALA A 78 -1.09 8.30 7.19
C ALA A 78 -2.45 7.67 6.81
N GLU A 79 -3.12 8.24 5.82
CA GLU A 79 -4.43 7.84 5.33
C GLU A 79 -4.32 6.82 4.18
N ASN A 80 -5.40 6.10 3.92
CA ASN A 80 -5.55 5.17 2.81
C ASN A 80 -6.87 5.45 2.07
N THR A 81 -7.24 4.60 1.11
CA THR A 81 -8.49 4.75 0.33
C THR A 81 -9.77 4.63 1.17
N GLN A 82 -9.70 4.19 2.43
CA GLN A 82 -10.85 4.11 3.34
C GLN A 82 -11.05 5.42 4.12
N THR A 83 -9.98 6.18 4.35
CA THR A 83 -9.97 7.39 5.19
C THR A 83 -9.75 8.68 4.42
N ALA A 84 -9.25 8.61 3.18
CA ALA A 84 -9.07 9.74 2.27
C ALA A 84 -9.97 9.61 1.03
N THR A 85 -10.21 10.74 0.35
CA THR A 85 -10.91 10.75 -0.94
C THR A 85 -9.91 10.72 -2.09
N ILE A 86 -10.32 10.17 -3.23
CA ILE A 86 -9.49 10.19 -4.44
C ILE A 86 -9.88 11.41 -5.27
N SER A 87 -8.93 12.30 -5.48
CA SER A 87 -9.02 13.42 -6.40
C SER A 87 -8.35 13.04 -7.72
N SER A 88 -9.13 13.02 -8.81
CA SER A 88 -8.65 12.74 -10.17
C SER A 88 -8.37 14.01 -10.99
N SER A 89 -8.23 15.16 -10.33
CA SER A 89 -8.09 16.46 -10.99
C SER A 89 -6.79 16.62 -11.79
N ASP A 90 -5.73 15.91 -11.41
CA ASP A 90 -4.45 15.89 -12.10
C ASP A 90 -4.09 14.43 -12.41
N SER A 91 -4.17 14.07 -13.69
CA SER A 91 -4.01 12.71 -14.19
C SER A 91 -2.58 12.17 -14.08
N GLN A 92 -1.62 13.03 -13.76
CA GLN A 92 -0.23 12.64 -13.57
C GLN A 92 0.03 12.05 -12.18
N TRP A 93 -0.87 12.29 -11.23
CA TRP A 93 -0.80 11.67 -9.92
C TRP A 93 -1.22 10.22 -9.99
N ARG A 94 -0.51 9.43 -9.20
CA ARG A 94 -0.87 8.06 -8.88
C ARG A 94 -0.74 7.88 -7.39
N TYR A 95 -1.72 7.20 -6.80
CA TYR A 95 -1.64 6.80 -5.42
C TYR A 95 -1.26 5.32 -5.32
N SER A 96 -0.59 4.95 -4.23
CA SER A 96 -0.27 3.57 -3.89
C SER A 96 -0.53 3.34 -2.40
N VAL A 97 -1.33 2.34 -2.09
CA VAL A 97 -1.71 1.95 -0.72
C VAL A 97 -0.80 0.82 -0.25
N ARG A 98 -0.25 0.98 0.95
CA ARG A 98 0.61 0.00 1.57
C ARG A 98 -0.20 -1.27 1.89
N PRO A 99 0.32 -2.46 1.59
CA PRO A 99 -0.38 -3.70 1.92
C PRO A 99 -0.47 -3.92 3.42
N ASP A 100 -1.64 -4.36 3.89
CA ASP A 100 -1.84 -4.87 5.25
C ASP A 100 -1.45 -6.35 5.28
N CYS A 101 -0.14 -6.60 5.31
CA CYS A 101 0.41 -7.94 5.40
C CYS A 101 0.15 -8.55 6.78
N ALA A 102 -0.72 -9.56 6.85
CA ALA A 102 -0.85 -10.40 8.05
C ALA A 102 0.49 -11.12 8.31
N GLY A 103 1.37 -10.51 9.11
CA GLY A 103 2.62 -11.12 9.58
C GLY A 103 3.93 -10.36 9.32
N ILE A 104 3.92 -9.27 8.55
CA ILE A 104 5.08 -8.38 8.40
C ILE A 104 4.59 -6.95 8.55
N TRP A 105 4.89 -6.34 9.71
CA TRP A 105 4.27 -5.16 10.33
C TRP A 105 3.00 -5.43 11.13
N GLN A 106 3.20 -5.89 12.37
CA GLN A 106 2.34 -5.44 13.47
C GLN A 106 2.71 -3.97 13.76
N PRO A 107 1.82 -2.97 13.65
CA PRO A 107 1.92 -1.85 14.56
C PRO A 107 1.54 -2.39 15.94
N TRP A 108 2.27 -1.96 16.97
CA TRP A 108 1.88 -1.99 18.37
C TRP A 108 0.48 -2.55 18.60
N THR A 109 0.41 -3.77 19.11
CA THR A 109 -0.80 -4.40 19.63
C THR A 109 -1.65 -3.35 20.32
N ALA A 110 -2.76 -2.96 19.70
CA ALA A 110 -3.93 -2.34 20.31
C ALA A 110 -3.67 -1.69 21.69
N THR A 111 -2.82 -0.66 21.76
CA THR A 111 -2.70 0.20 22.93
C THR A 111 -3.23 1.55 22.53
N GLU A 112 -4.51 1.73 22.84
CA GLU A 112 -5.23 3.01 22.91
C GLU A 112 -5.46 3.73 21.57
N GLY A 113 -6.56 3.37 20.91
CA GLY A 113 -7.58 4.39 20.61
C GLY A 113 -7.51 5.17 19.30
N TYR A 114 -6.60 4.92 18.36
CA TYR A 114 -6.60 5.64 17.07
C TYR A 114 -6.77 4.68 15.88
N TYR A 115 -7.98 4.73 15.31
CA TYR A 115 -8.49 4.06 14.11
C TYR A 115 -8.85 2.57 14.22
N LEU A 116 -9.94 2.29 14.97
CA LEU A 116 -10.85 1.20 14.62
C LEU A 116 -12.15 1.84 14.11
N ASN A 117 -12.29 2.03 12.80
CA ASN A 117 -13.63 1.91 12.21
C ASN A 117 -13.89 0.41 12.05
N SER A 118 -14.62 -0.09 13.04
CA SER A 118 -15.29 -1.37 13.04
C SER A 118 -16.05 -1.61 11.74
N GLU A 119 -15.47 -2.37 10.81
CA GLU A 119 -16.18 -3.25 9.85
C GLU A 119 -15.23 -4.02 8.93
N TYR A 120 -14.15 -4.61 9.48
CA TYR A 120 -13.57 -5.79 8.84
C TYR A 120 -14.52 -6.98 9.07
N ARG A 121 -15.68 -6.94 8.43
CA ARG A 121 -16.61 -8.05 8.39
C ARG A 121 -15.94 -9.10 7.51
N SER A 122 -15.38 -10.13 8.15
CA SER A 122 -14.87 -11.29 7.45
C SER A 122 -16.03 -11.97 6.71
N THR A 123 -16.22 -11.65 5.44
CA THR A 123 -17.06 -12.44 4.54
C THR A 123 -16.21 -13.55 3.94
N THR A 124 -15.84 -14.51 4.78
CA THR A 124 -15.54 -15.87 4.33
C THR A 124 -16.88 -16.60 4.16
N ARG A 125 -17.20 -16.99 2.94
CA ARG A 125 -18.23 -17.99 2.64
C ARG A 125 -17.59 -19.13 1.88
#